data_AF-A0A5B8CTL4-F1
#
_entry.id   AF-A0A5B8CTL4-F1
#
_cell.length_a   1.000
_cell.length_b   1.000
_cell.length_c   1.000
_cell.angle_alpha   90.00
_cell.angle_beta   90.00
_cell.angle_gamma   90.00
#
_symmetry.space_group_name_H-M   'P 1'
#
loop_
_entity.id
_entity.type
_entity.pdbx_description
1 polymer ?
#
loop_
_entity_poly.entity_id
_entity_poly.type
_entity_poly.pdbx_seq_one_letter_code
_entity_poly.pdbx_strand_id
1 'polypeptide(L)'
;MKLTALEIAERQLITALQMWRDGDFISCITLAGAAEEILGKRMRKLGLEPSFDNIKETIVKFARHLGEHEPNIDKTIADLMNLTRNELKHYAGDESLEFDIKADAEEMLERAVSNYTSLTGKLPEGILHFWDTPNGT
;
A
#
# COMPACT_ATOMS: atom_id res chain seq x y z
N MET A 1 -19.12 -12.60 -16.88
CA MET A 1 -18.51 -12.70 -15.54
C MET A 1 -18.95 -11.49 -14.72
N LYS A 2 -19.32 -11.66 -13.45
CA LYS A 2 -19.59 -10.56 -12.50
C LYS A 2 -18.58 -10.67 -11.36
N LEU A 3 -17.97 -9.56 -10.97
CA LEU A 3 -16.99 -9.49 -9.88
C LEU A 3 -17.38 -8.36 -8.92
N THR A 4 -17.25 -8.61 -7.63
CA THR A 4 -17.38 -7.61 -6.57
C THR A 4 -16.06 -6.87 -6.37
N ALA A 5 -16.11 -5.70 -5.73
CA ALA A 5 -14.90 -4.95 -5.38
C ALA A 5 -13.95 -5.77 -4.48
N LEU A 6 -14.50 -6.55 -3.55
CA LEU A 6 -13.70 -7.39 -2.66
C LEU A 6 -12.99 -8.52 -3.43
N GLU A 7 -13.69 -9.21 -4.33
CA GLU A 7 -13.09 -10.28 -5.15
C GLU A 7 -11.98 -9.74 -6.08
N ILE A 8 -12.15 -8.53 -6.63
CA ILE A 8 -11.12 -7.89 -7.46
C ILE A 8 -9.88 -7.59 -6.61
N ALA A 9 -10.08 -6.95 -5.46
CA ALA A 9 -8.98 -6.57 -4.59
C ALA A 9 -8.26 -7.77 -3.97
N GLU A 10 -9.01 -8.79 -3.53
CA GLU A 10 -8.46 -10.03 -2.99
C GLU A 10 -7.58 -10.74 -4.02
N ARG A 11 -8.04 -10.86 -5.26
CA ARG A 11 -7.25 -11.47 -6.32
C ARG A 11 -5.97 -10.68 -6.61
N GLN A 12 -6.05 -9.35 -6.64
CA GLN A 12 -4.88 -8.49 -6.82
C GLN A 12 -3.90 -8.63 -5.65
N LEU A 13 -4.39 -8.65 -4.41
CA LEU A 13 -3.57 -8.80 -3.21
C LEU A 13 -2.86 -10.16 -3.15
N ILE A 14 -3.58 -11.26 -3.40
CA ILE A 14 -2.98 -12.61 -3.43
C ILE A 14 -1.91 -12.70 -4.52
N THR A 15 -2.17 -12.10 -5.69
CA THR A 15 -1.17 -12.06 -6.77
C THR A 15 0.04 -11.21 -6.37
N ALA A 16 -0.17 -10.06 -5.71
CA ALA A 16 0.93 -9.23 -5.21
C ALA A 16 1.82 -9.98 -4.20
N LEU A 17 1.22 -10.74 -3.28
CA LEU A 17 1.95 -11.60 -2.33
C LEU A 17 2.76 -12.71 -3.02
N GLN A 18 2.29 -13.21 -4.16
CA GLN A 18 3.07 -14.13 -5.00
C GLN A 18 4.26 -13.42 -5.64
N MET A 19 4.03 -12.25 -6.26
CA MET A 19 5.10 -11.45 -6.87
C MET A 19 6.19 -11.06 -5.87
N TRP A 20 5.83 -10.70 -4.63
CA TRP A 20 6.79 -10.46 -3.55
C TRP A 20 7.72 -11.65 -3.32
N ARG A 21 7.14 -12.85 -3.22
CA ARG A 21 7.89 -14.09 -2.99
C ARG A 21 8.82 -14.40 -4.16
N ASP A 22 8.38 -14.09 -5.37
CA ASP A 22 9.15 -14.32 -6.59
C ASP A 22 10.22 -13.23 -6.81
N GLY A 23 10.25 -12.19 -5.97
CA GLY A 23 11.18 -11.06 -6.06
C GLY A 23 10.79 -9.99 -7.09
N ASP A 24 9.59 -10.07 -7.68
CA ASP A 24 9.05 -9.07 -8.59
C ASP A 24 8.36 -7.94 -7.81
N PHE A 25 9.18 -7.06 -7.23
CA PHE A 25 8.70 -5.98 -6.37
C PHE A 25 7.93 -4.89 -7.14
N ILE A 26 8.25 -4.64 -8.41
CA ILE A 26 7.58 -3.63 -9.24
C ILE A 26 6.13 -4.04 -9.53
N SER A 27 5.93 -5.27 -9.99
CA SER A 27 4.58 -5.82 -10.21
C SER A 27 3.81 -5.94 -8.88
N CYS A 28 4.51 -6.31 -7.80
CA CYS A 28 3.97 -6.34 -6.46
C CYS A 28 3.37 -4.99 -6.05
N ILE A 29 4.14 -3.89 -6.12
CA ILE A 29 3.69 -2.53 -5.79
C ILE A 29 2.43 -2.17 -6.59
N THR A 30 2.42 -2.48 -7.88
CA THR A 30 1.30 -2.14 -8.76
C THR A 30 0.01 -2.84 -8.33
N LEU A 31 0.07 -4.16 -8.09
CA LEU A 31 -1.11 -4.94 -7.72
C LEU A 31 -1.54 -4.70 -6.27
N ALA A 32 -0.59 -4.57 -5.35
CA ALA A 32 -0.87 -4.21 -3.95
C ALA A 32 -1.53 -2.83 -3.86
N GLY A 33 -1.02 -1.84 -4.60
CA GLY A 33 -1.60 -0.50 -4.63
C GLY A 33 -3.00 -0.45 -5.26
N ALA A 34 -3.28 -1.30 -6.26
CA ALA A 34 -4.63 -1.44 -6.80
C ALA A 34 -5.60 -2.07 -5.78
N ALA A 35 -5.15 -3.11 -5.07
CA ALA A 35 -5.92 -3.74 -3.99
C ALA A 35 -6.19 -2.75 -2.84
N GLU A 36 -5.15 -2.04 -2.38
CA GLU A 36 -5.23 -1.02 -1.32
C GLU A 36 -6.27 0.05 -1.66
N GLU A 37 -6.23 0.59 -2.88
CA GLU A 37 -7.16 1.65 -3.30
C GLU A 37 -8.62 1.15 -3.33
N ILE A 38 -8.86 -0.07 -3.82
CA ILE A 38 -10.21 -0.64 -3.87
C ILE A 38 -10.73 -0.92 -2.45
N LEU A 39 -9.91 -1.54 -1.59
CA LEU A 39 -10.27 -1.86 -0.21
C LEU A 39 -10.47 -0.58 0.61
N GLY A 40 -9.59 0.40 0.48
CA GLY A 40 -9.70 1.69 1.16
C GLY A 40 -10.95 2.47 0.75
N LYS A 41 -11.32 2.47 -0.54
CA LYS A 41 -12.61 3.04 -0.99
C LYS A 41 -13.80 2.27 -0.38
N ARG A 42 -13.69 0.96 -0.22
CA ARG A 42 -14.75 0.16 0.40
C ARG A 42 -14.89 0.43 1.89
N MET A 43 -13.78 0.55 2.62
CA MET A 43 -13.75 0.94 4.04
C MET A 43 -14.42 2.29 4.27
N ARG A 44 -14.06 3.32 3.48
CA ARG A 44 -14.69 4.64 3.56
C ARG A 44 -16.20 4.58 3.33
N LYS A 45 -16.68 3.76 2.38
CA LYS A 45 -18.12 3.54 2.16
C LYS A 45 -18.83 2.88 3.34
N LEU A 46 -18.11 2.20 4.22
CA LEU A 46 -18.63 1.55 5.42
C LEU A 46 -18.39 2.39 6.69
N GLY A 47 -17.83 3.60 6.57
CA GLY A 47 -17.48 4.44 7.72
C GLY A 47 -16.26 3.94 8.51
N LEU A 48 -15.40 3.14 7.88
CA LEU A 48 -14.16 2.62 8.46
C LEU A 48 -12.96 3.42 7.93
N GLU A 49 -11.92 3.56 8.76
CA GLU A 49 -10.70 4.30 8.44
C GLU A 49 -9.67 3.38 7.75
N PRO A 50 -9.25 3.66 6.50
CA PRO A 50 -8.24 2.87 5.81
C PRO A 50 -6.84 3.02 6.40
N SER A 51 -6.00 1.99 6.22
CA SER A 51 -4.59 1.95 6.64
C SER A 51 -3.80 3.18 6.19
N PHE A 52 -3.95 3.60 4.92
CA PHE A 52 -3.31 4.81 4.40
C PHE A 52 -3.61 6.06 5.24
N ASP A 53 -4.89 6.27 5.59
CA ASP A 53 -5.30 7.46 6.33
C ASP A 53 -4.79 7.42 7.78
N ASN A 54 -4.82 6.25 8.43
CA ASN A 54 -4.26 6.05 9.77
C ASN A 54 -2.75 6.34 9.83
N ILE A 55 -1.97 5.82 8.88
CA ILE A 55 -0.52 6.03 8.81
C ILE A 55 -0.22 7.50 8.55
N LYS A 56 -0.88 8.11 7.56
CA LYS A 56 -0.73 9.52 7.23
C LYS A 56 -1.03 10.42 8.43
N GLU A 57 -2.15 10.19 9.12
CA GLU A 57 -2.52 10.97 10.31
C GLU A 57 -1.47 10.83 11.41
N THR A 58 -0.91 9.63 11.60
CA THR A 58 0.15 9.39 12.59
C THR A 58 1.43 10.17 12.24
N ILE A 59 1.87 10.13 10.98
CA ILE A 59 3.05 10.87 10.51
C ILE A 59 2.83 12.39 10.67
N VAL A 60 1.67 12.90 10.27
CA VAL A 60 1.33 14.33 10.39
C VAL A 60 1.32 14.78 11.85
N LYS A 61 0.72 14.00 12.76
CA LYS A 61 0.73 14.29 14.20
C LYS A 61 2.16 14.36 14.74
N PHE A 62 3.01 13.41 14.35
CA PHE A 62 4.40 13.37 14.78
C PHE A 62 5.20 14.56 14.24
N ALA A 63 5.08 14.87 12.95
CA ALA A 63 5.73 16.02 12.33
C ALA A 63 5.32 17.34 13.01
N ARG A 64 4.02 17.53 13.27
CA ARG A 64 3.52 18.69 14.02
C ARG A 64 4.07 18.78 15.43
N HIS A 65 4.23 17.63 16.11
CA HIS A 65 4.85 17.58 17.43
C HIS A 65 6.33 18.00 17.41
N LEU A 66 7.03 17.72 16.31
CA LEU A 66 8.41 18.14 16.07
C LEU A 66 8.56 19.59 15.58
N GLY A 67 7.46 20.33 15.43
CA GLY A 67 7.46 21.75 15.05
C GLY A 67 7.19 22.01 13.56
N GLU A 68 6.85 20.98 12.77
CA GLU A 68 6.44 21.18 11.38
C GLU A 68 5.02 21.75 11.30
N HIS A 69 4.89 22.91 10.68
CA HIS A 69 3.63 23.65 10.59
C HIS A 69 3.28 24.07 9.16
N GLU A 70 3.85 23.40 8.15
CA GLU A 70 3.48 23.63 6.77
C GLU A 70 1.96 23.43 6.57
N PRO A 71 1.24 24.40 5.98
CA PRO A 71 -0.22 24.31 5.81
C PRO A 71 -0.70 23.10 5.01
N ASN A 72 0.15 22.57 4.13
CA ASN A 72 -0.17 21.48 3.21
C ASN A 72 0.49 20.16 3.58
N ILE A 73 1.00 20.01 4.81
CA ILE A 73 1.76 18.82 5.24
C ILE A 73 0.98 17.51 5.01
N ASP A 74 -0.33 17.51 5.22
CA ASP A 74 -1.18 16.33 4.97
C ASP A 74 -1.11 15.86 3.50
N LYS A 75 -1.08 16.81 2.56
CA LYS A 75 -0.96 16.51 1.13
C LYS A 75 0.46 16.07 0.79
N THR A 76 1.47 16.77 1.30
CA THR A 76 2.89 16.41 1.07
C THR A 76 3.17 14.97 1.53
N ILE A 77 2.72 14.60 2.73
CA ILE A 77 2.87 13.23 3.25
C ILE A 77 2.08 12.23 2.40
N ALA A 78 0.85 12.57 1.99
CA ALA A 78 0.05 11.71 1.11
C ALA A 78 0.72 11.46 -0.26
N ASP A 79 1.35 12.49 -0.83
CA ASP A 79 2.06 12.40 -2.10
C ASP A 79 3.34 11.56 -1.95
N LEU A 80 4.11 11.77 -0.87
CA LEU A 80 5.30 10.97 -0.55
C LEU A 80 4.98 9.47 -0.35
N MET A 81 3.97 9.16 0.45
CA MET A 81 3.52 7.77 0.70
C MET A 81 2.99 7.04 -0.54
N ASN A 82 2.72 7.75 -1.63
CA ASN A 82 2.27 7.13 -2.89
C ASN A 82 3.26 7.36 -4.03
N LEU A 83 4.43 7.96 -3.76
CA LEU A 83 5.38 8.39 -4.78
C LEU A 83 5.80 7.22 -5.69
N THR A 84 6.38 6.17 -5.12
CA THR A 84 6.88 5.02 -5.89
C THR A 84 5.77 4.37 -6.73
N ARG A 85 4.59 4.14 -6.14
CA ARG A 85 3.45 3.58 -6.88
C ARG A 85 3.02 4.48 -8.04
N ASN A 86 2.96 5.79 -7.82
CA ASN A 86 2.51 6.74 -8.83
C ASN A 86 3.52 6.85 -9.97
N GLU A 87 4.81 6.92 -9.64
CA GLU A 87 5.90 6.91 -10.61
C GLU A 87 5.86 5.60 -11.43
N LEU A 88 5.88 4.43 -10.81
CA LEU A 88 5.86 3.14 -11.53
C LEU A 88 4.63 2.98 -12.45
N LYS A 89 3.50 3.61 -12.12
CA LYS A 89 2.27 3.54 -12.91
C LYS A 89 2.19 4.56 -14.04
N HIS A 90 2.76 5.75 -13.85
CA HIS A 90 2.58 6.90 -14.73
C HIS A 90 3.87 7.37 -15.40
N TYR A 91 5.01 6.76 -15.09
CA TYR A 91 6.30 7.12 -15.63
C TYR A 91 6.29 7.06 -17.16
N ALA A 92 6.61 8.21 -17.75
CA ALA A 92 6.75 8.42 -19.18
C ALA A 92 8.02 9.24 -19.51
N GLY A 93 8.92 9.37 -18.52
CA GLY A 93 10.18 10.09 -18.67
C GLY A 93 11.26 9.23 -19.30
N ASP A 94 12.41 9.86 -19.55
CA ASP A 94 13.61 9.20 -20.07
C ASP A 94 14.71 9.00 -18.99
N GLU A 95 14.53 9.61 -17.81
CA GLU A 95 15.52 9.60 -16.71
C GLU A 95 15.33 8.39 -15.78
N SER A 96 16.41 7.70 -15.41
CA SER A 96 16.34 6.59 -14.45
C SER A 96 15.78 7.04 -13.11
N LEU A 97 14.86 6.25 -12.55
CA LEU A 97 14.33 6.43 -11.21
C LEU A 97 15.12 5.59 -10.19
N GLU A 98 15.27 6.10 -8.97
CA GLU A 98 15.91 5.41 -7.86
C GLU A 98 14.93 5.27 -6.70
N PHE A 99 14.65 4.03 -6.30
CA PHE A 99 13.75 3.68 -5.20
C PHE A 99 14.29 2.48 -4.43
N ASP A 100 13.95 2.37 -3.15
CA ASP A 100 14.03 1.10 -2.45
C ASP A 100 12.79 0.27 -2.78
N ILE A 101 12.79 -0.34 -3.97
CA ILE A 101 11.64 -1.07 -4.50
C ILE A 101 11.16 -2.19 -3.57
N LYS A 102 12.05 -2.75 -2.74
CA LYS A 102 11.68 -3.80 -1.81
C LYS A 102 10.95 -3.21 -0.61
N ALA A 103 11.51 -2.17 0.03
CA ALA A 103 10.84 -1.49 1.13
C ALA A 103 9.48 -0.90 0.71
N ASP A 104 9.41 -0.30 -0.48
CA ASP A 104 8.16 0.26 -1.01
C ASP A 104 7.11 -0.83 -1.32
N ALA A 105 7.54 -2.00 -1.78
CA ALA A 105 6.65 -3.15 -1.97
C ALA A 105 6.13 -3.70 -0.64
N GLU A 106 6.97 -3.69 0.40
CA GLU A 106 6.61 -4.12 1.76
C GLU A 106 5.52 -3.20 2.34
N GLU A 107 5.76 -1.88 2.36
CA GLU A 107 4.79 -0.89 2.87
C GLU A 107 3.45 -1.00 2.14
N MET A 108 3.48 -1.13 0.80
CA MET A 108 2.27 -1.22 0.00
C MET A 108 1.47 -2.50 0.29
N LEU A 109 2.17 -3.63 0.49
CA LEU A 109 1.54 -4.89 0.90
C LEU A 109 0.95 -4.77 2.30
N GLU A 110 1.67 -4.24 3.27
CA GLU A 110 1.17 -4.06 4.64
C GLU A 110 -0.13 -3.26 4.68
N ARG A 111 -0.20 -2.17 3.91
CA ARG A 111 -1.41 -1.35 3.78
C ARG A 111 -2.57 -2.13 3.18
N ALA A 112 -2.34 -2.88 2.10
CA ALA A 112 -3.36 -3.67 1.44
C ALA A 112 -3.86 -4.83 2.31
N VAL A 113 -2.95 -5.55 2.98
CA VAL A 113 -3.24 -6.63 3.92
C VAL A 113 -4.03 -6.10 5.11
N SER A 114 -3.61 -4.98 5.70
CA SER A 114 -4.30 -4.32 6.81
C SER A 114 -5.76 -4.01 6.45
N ASN A 115 -5.98 -3.35 5.30
CA ASN A 115 -7.33 -3.06 4.81
C ASN A 115 -8.16 -4.34 4.57
N TYR A 116 -7.57 -5.36 3.95
CA TYR A 116 -8.25 -6.63 3.69
C TYR A 116 -8.67 -7.32 4.98
N THR A 117 -7.76 -7.41 5.95
CA THR A 117 -8.01 -8.05 7.24
C THR A 117 -9.03 -7.27 8.07
N SER A 118 -8.98 -5.93 8.08
CA SER A 118 -10.00 -5.11 8.73
C SER A 118 -11.39 -5.28 8.12
N LEU A 119 -11.50 -5.47 6.80
CA LEU A 119 -12.80 -5.64 6.12
C LEU A 119 -13.37 -7.06 6.26
N THR A 120 -12.52 -8.08 6.29
CA THR A 120 -12.95 -9.48 6.17
C THR A 120 -12.84 -10.27 7.48
N GLY A 121 -12.04 -9.78 8.44
CA GLY A 121 -11.64 -10.54 9.62
C GLY A 121 -10.72 -11.73 9.31
N LYS A 122 -10.17 -11.79 8.09
CA LYS A 122 -9.34 -12.91 7.61
C LYS A 122 -7.96 -12.43 7.18
N LEU A 123 -7.02 -13.35 7.18
CA LEU A 123 -5.71 -13.15 6.55
C LEU A 123 -5.77 -13.56 5.08
N PRO A 124 -5.11 -12.82 4.17
CA PRO A 124 -5.04 -13.22 2.77
C PRO A 124 -4.18 -14.47 2.60
N GLU A 125 -4.50 -15.27 1.59
CA GLU A 125 -3.71 -16.45 1.26
C GLU A 125 -2.26 -16.06 0.91
N GLY A 126 -1.29 -16.83 1.41
CA GLY A 126 0.13 -16.60 1.16
C GLY A 126 0.80 -15.58 2.07
N ILE A 127 0.08 -14.96 3.02
CA ILE A 127 0.63 -13.94 3.92
C ILE A 127 1.78 -14.45 4.80
N LEU A 128 1.78 -15.73 5.18
CA LEU A 128 2.82 -16.28 6.06
C LEU A 128 4.21 -16.19 5.42
N HIS A 129 4.30 -16.38 4.11
CA HIS A 129 5.57 -16.26 3.39
C HIS A 129 6.10 -14.82 3.33
N PHE A 130 5.20 -13.83 3.39
CA PHE A 130 5.58 -12.42 3.45
C PHE A 130 6.24 -12.11 4.81
N TRP A 131 5.68 -12.63 5.91
CA TRP A 131 6.22 -12.42 7.26
C TRP A 131 7.40 -13.33 7.63
N ASP A 132 7.55 -14.48 6.98
CA ASP A 132 8.68 -15.39 7.19
C ASP A 132 9.96 -14.94 6.44
N THR A 133 9.89 -13.90 5.59
CA THR A 133 11.08 -13.33 4.96
C THR A 133 11.94 -12.66 6.06
N PRO A 134 13.16 -13.14 6.35
CA PRO A 134 13.97 -12.53 7.39
C PRO A 134 14.23 -11.07 7.02
N ASN A 135 13.90 -10.15 7.93
CA ASN A 135 14.38 -8.77 7.88
C ASN A 135 15.90 -8.84 7.68
N GLY A 136 16.36 -8.38 6.51
CA GLY A 136 17.77 -8.43 6.16
C GLY A 136 18.61 -7.76 7.24
N THR A 137 19.61 -8.48 7.73
CA THR A 137 20.70 -7.97 8.57
C THR A 137 21.49 -6.89 7.86
#